data_AF-A0A831WLN8-F1
#
_entry.id   AF-A0A831WLN8-F1
#
_cell.length_a   1.000
_cell.length_b   1.000
_cell.length_c   1.000
_cell.angle_alpha   90.00
_cell.angle_beta   90.00
_cell.angle_gamma   90.00
#
_symmetry.space_group_name_H-M   'P 1'
#
loop_
_entity.id
_entity.type
_entity.pdbx_description
1 polymer ?
#
loop_
_entity_poly.entity_id
_entity_poly.type
_entity_poly.pdbx_seq_one_letter_code
_entity_poly.pdbx_strand_id
1 'polypeptide(L)'
;IFGVFMPSIKIDKRLENGDVIDIGGHVFQVIHTPGHSPGSICLYDETKKLLFSGDTVFSHGGFGRYDFPGGDPFALLKSLEKLASLDVENIYPGHGEVVIGMGSSHIKLALQNLRLLI
;
A
#
# COMPACT_ATOMS: atom_id res chain seq x y z
N ILE A 1 11.23 10.99 13.84
CA ILE A 1 11.97 11.01 15.13
C ILE A 1 10.97 10.63 16.21
N PHE A 2 11.22 9.54 16.96
CA PHE A 2 10.33 9.13 18.05
C PHE A 2 10.38 10.15 19.20
N GLY A 3 9.24 10.42 19.84
CA GLY A 3 9.15 11.32 21.00
C GLY A 3 8.97 12.81 20.67
N VAL A 4 8.80 13.17 19.40
CA VAL A 4 8.46 14.55 19.01
C VAL A 4 6.94 14.72 18.97
N PHE A 5 6.45 15.80 19.58
CA PHE A 5 5.05 16.18 19.45
C PHE A 5 4.73 16.54 17.99
N MET A 6 3.81 15.81 17.36
CA MET A 6 3.22 16.22 16.09
C MET A 6 2.03 17.12 16.37
N PRO A 7 1.97 18.34 15.81
CA PRO A 7 0.79 19.18 15.91
C PRO A 7 -0.40 18.46 15.27
N SER A 8 -1.60 18.69 15.83
CA SER A 8 -2.81 18.17 15.20
C SER A 8 -3.00 18.82 13.83
N ILE A 9 -3.36 18.00 12.85
CA ILE A 9 -3.73 18.46 11.52
C ILE A 9 -5.25 18.26 11.40
N LYS A 10 -5.95 19.28 10.92
CA LYS A 10 -7.37 19.15 10.59
C LYS A 10 -7.50 18.26 9.36
N ILE A 11 -8.22 17.15 9.51
CA ILE A 11 -8.54 16.25 8.40
C ILE A 11 -9.86 16.72 7.80
N ASP A 12 -9.84 17.19 6.54
CA ASP A 12 -11.05 17.63 5.86
C ASP A 12 -11.93 16.45 5.43
N LYS A 13 -11.31 15.36 4.95
CA LYS A 13 -11.97 14.10 4.64
C LYS A 13 -11.10 12.93 5.06
N ARG A 14 -11.66 12.03 5.87
CA ARG A 14 -11.06 10.73 6.14
C ARG A 14 -11.44 9.79 5.01
N LEU A 15 -10.45 9.09 4.45
CA LEU A 15 -10.68 8.07 3.43
C LEU A 15 -10.88 6.71 4.09
N GLU A 16 -11.84 5.95 3.57
CA GLU A 16 -12.17 4.60 4.01
C GLU A 16 -12.01 3.59 2.87
N ASN A 17 -11.95 2.31 3.23
CA ASN A 17 -11.87 1.25 2.23
C ASN A 17 -13.08 1.28 1.30
N GLY A 18 -12.83 1.29 -0.02
CA GLY A 18 -13.88 1.33 -1.03
C GLY A 18 -14.30 2.73 -1.44
N ASP A 19 -13.79 3.78 -0.78
CA ASP A 19 -13.96 5.15 -1.28
C ASP A 19 -13.39 5.28 -2.69
N VAL A 20 -14.01 6.16 -3.48
CA VAL A 20 -13.56 6.51 -4.83
C VAL A 20 -13.13 7.96 -4.86
N ILE A 21 -11.97 8.21 -5.46
CA ILE A 21 -11.42 9.54 -5.68
C ILE A 21 -11.27 9.75 -7.18
N ASP A 22 -12.12 10.60 -7.74
CA ASP A 22 -12.03 11.04 -9.13
C ASP A 22 -11.31 12.40 -9.17
N ILE A 23 -10.21 12.47 -9.90
CA ILE A 23 -9.42 13.70 -10.09
C ILE A 23 -9.40 14.17 -11.55
N GLY A 24 -10.26 13.61 -12.40
CA GLY A 24 -10.26 13.87 -13.82
C GLY A 24 -9.13 13.10 -14.52
N GLY A 25 -9.51 12.17 -15.38
CA GLY A 25 -8.57 11.31 -16.10
C GLY A 25 -7.99 10.16 -15.26
N HIS A 26 -8.13 10.18 -13.93
CA HIS A 26 -7.83 9.06 -13.04
C HIS A 26 -8.95 8.88 -12.02
N VAL A 27 -9.35 7.62 -11.80
CA VAL A 27 -10.34 7.24 -10.80
C VAL A 27 -9.69 6.21 -9.88
N PHE A 28 -9.44 6.60 -8.64
CA PHE A 28 -8.77 5.77 -7.66
C PHE A 28 -9.77 5.14 -6.69
N GLN A 29 -9.73 3.83 -6.59
CA GLN A 29 -10.31 3.10 -5.46
C GLN A 29 -9.33 3.11 -4.28
N VAL A 30 -9.83 3.52 -3.12
CA VAL A 30 -9.09 3.43 -1.86
C VAL A 30 -9.15 1.99 -1.36
N ILE A 31 -7.98 1.41 -1.13
CA ILE A 31 -7.83 0.06 -0.57
C ILE A 31 -7.16 0.21 0.78
N HIS A 32 -7.88 -0.09 1.87
CA HIS A 32 -7.24 -0.12 3.19
C HIS A 32 -6.27 -1.30 3.28
N THR A 33 -5.04 -1.01 3.66
CA THR A 33 -3.91 -1.93 3.67
C THR A 33 -3.09 -1.82 4.98
N PRO A 34 -3.71 -2.09 6.14
CA PRO A 34 -3.03 -2.01 7.42
C PRO A 34 -1.86 -3.01 7.48
N GLY A 35 -0.82 -2.66 8.22
CA GLY A 35 0.32 -3.56 8.46
C GLY A 35 1.63 -2.82 8.68
N HIS A 36 2.03 -1.94 7.76
CA HIS A 36 3.10 -0.98 8.03
C HIS A 36 2.66 0.04 9.10
N SER A 37 1.44 0.54 8.94
CA SER A 37 0.74 1.35 9.95
C SER A 37 -0.74 0.96 9.99
N PRO A 38 -1.51 1.31 11.04
CA PRO A 38 -2.93 0.99 11.11
C PRO A 38 -3.78 1.73 10.06
N GLY A 39 -3.31 2.89 9.60
CA GLY A 39 -4.01 3.77 8.66
C GLY A 39 -3.52 3.67 7.22
N SER A 40 -2.60 2.76 6.91
CA SER A 40 -2.04 2.60 5.56
C SER A 40 -3.15 2.27 4.55
N ILE A 41 -3.10 2.93 3.39
CA ILE A 41 -3.98 2.70 2.25
C ILE A 41 -3.16 2.60 0.96
N CYS A 42 -3.69 1.90 -0.04
CA CYS A 42 -3.27 2.02 -1.43
C CYS A 42 -4.35 2.73 -2.26
N LEU A 43 -3.94 3.39 -3.34
CA LEU A 43 -4.84 3.98 -4.33
C LEU A 43 -4.67 3.24 -5.66
N TYR A 44 -5.75 2.61 -6.11
CA TYR A 44 -5.74 1.76 -7.30
C TYR A 44 -6.62 2.35 -8.40
N ASP A 45 -6.04 2.58 -9.58
CA ASP A 45 -6.80 2.93 -10.78
C ASP A 45 -6.84 1.69 -11.67
N GLU A 46 -8.02 1.04 -11.67
CA GLU A 46 -8.25 -0.22 -12.36
C GLU A 46 -8.15 -0.10 -13.88
N THR A 47 -8.60 1.03 -14.44
CA THR A 47 -8.60 1.23 -15.89
C THR A 47 -7.18 1.32 -16.43
N LYS A 48 -6.27 1.94 -15.68
CA LYS A 48 -4.86 2.09 -16.05
C LYS A 48 -3.92 1.09 -15.36
N LYS A 49 -4.47 0.18 -14.56
CA LYS A 49 -3.73 -0.86 -13.82
C LYS A 49 -2.56 -0.30 -13.01
N LEU A 50 -2.75 0.85 -12.37
CA LEU A 50 -1.71 1.51 -11.58
C LEU A 50 -2.06 1.51 -10.10
N LEU A 51 -1.04 1.32 -9.26
CA LEU A 51 -1.18 1.25 -7.82
C LEU A 51 -0.20 2.20 -7.16
N PHE A 52 -0.70 3.21 -6.45
CA PHE A 52 0.09 3.91 -5.44
C PHE A 52 0.04 3.08 -4.17
N SER A 53 1.13 2.39 -3.86
CA SER A 53 1.16 1.38 -2.79
C SER A 53 1.61 1.92 -1.43
N GLY A 54 2.12 3.15 -1.40
CA GLY A 54 2.78 3.68 -0.20
C GLY A 54 3.80 2.69 0.33
N ASP A 55 3.74 2.40 1.63
CA ASP A 55 4.66 1.48 2.30
C ASP A 55 4.14 0.04 2.40
N THR A 56 3.04 -0.30 1.71
CA THR A 56 2.53 -1.68 1.70
C THR A 56 3.37 -2.59 0.78
N VAL A 57 3.82 -2.10 -0.38
CA VAL A 57 4.62 -2.86 -1.38
C VAL A 57 5.64 -1.96 -2.04
N PHE A 58 6.87 -2.44 -2.17
CA PHE A 58 7.99 -1.80 -2.88
C PHE A 58 8.46 -2.63 -4.08
N SER A 59 9.41 -2.08 -4.85
CA SER A 59 10.10 -2.85 -5.88
C SER A 59 10.84 -4.07 -5.30
N HIS A 60 11.13 -5.05 -6.15
CA HIS A 60 11.81 -6.30 -5.81
C HIS A 60 11.15 -7.11 -4.67
N GLY A 61 9.84 -6.96 -4.47
CA GLY A 61 9.11 -7.65 -3.40
C GLY A 61 9.42 -7.14 -1.99
N GLY A 62 9.88 -5.90 -1.86
CA GLY A 62 10.01 -5.23 -0.58
C GLY A 62 8.67 -4.75 -0.03
N PHE A 63 8.64 -4.39 1.25
CA PHE A 63 7.50 -3.79 1.94
C PHE A 63 7.99 -3.00 3.16
N GLY A 64 7.16 -2.08 3.66
CA GLY A 64 7.45 -1.28 4.83
C GLY A 64 7.58 -2.10 6.11
N ARG A 65 8.34 -1.57 7.07
CA ARG A 65 8.53 -2.20 8.38
C ARG A 65 7.21 -2.36 9.14
N TYR A 66 6.99 -3.51 9.76
CA TYR A 66 5.80 -3.82 10.55
C TYR A 66 6.11 -4.04 12.04
N ASP A 67 7.37 -3.82 12.44
CA ASP A 67 7.89 -4.11 13.78
C ASP A 67 7.98 -2.87 14.69
N PHE A 68 7.57 -1.70 14.20
CA PHE A 68 7.41 -0.48 14.99
C PHE A 68 6.00 -0.38 15.61
N PRO A 69 5.79 0.49 16.63
CA PRO A 69 4.47 0.71 17.19
C PRO A 69 3.40 1.02 16.14
N GLY A 70 2.31 0.24 16.14
CA GLY A 70 1.23 0.31 15.16
C GLY A 70 1.42 -0.58 13.92
N GLY A 71 2.60 -1.18 13.75
CA GLY A 71 2.82 -2.22 12.76
C GLY A 71 2.20 -3.56 13.17
N ASP A 72 1.77 -4.34 12.18
CA ASP A 72 1.17 -5.67 12.36
C ASP A 72 1.50 -6.57 11.15
N PRO A 73 2.33 -7.62 11.33
CA PRO A 73 2.70 -8.52 10.23
C PRO A 73 1.53 -9.32 9.65
N PHE A 74 0.55 -9.71 10.46
CA PHE A 74 -0.61 -10.48 9.99
C PHE A 74 -1.62 -9.60 9.26
N ALA A 75 -1.75 -8.34 9.67
CA ALA A 75 -2.49 -7.35 8.90
C ALA A 75 -1.80 -7.08 7.55
N LEU A 76 -0.47 -6.93 7.55
CA LEU A 76 0.29 -6.75 6.31
C LEU A 76 0.11 -7.94 5.36
N LEU A 77 0.14 -9.17 5.88
CA LEU A 77 -0.12 -10.37 5.10
C LEU A 77 -1.48 -10.32 4.40
N LYS A 78 -2.56 -10.03 5.14
CA LYS A 78 -3.92 -9.91 4.57
C LYS A 78 -4.00 -8.79 3.53
N SER A 79 -3.31 -7.68 3.77
CA SER A 79 -3.23 -6.56 2.84
C SER A 79 -2.54 -6.97 1.53
N LEU A 80 -1.43 -7.71 1.61
CA LEU A 80 -0.72 -8.23 0.44
C LEU A 80 -1.54 -9.28 -0.32
N GLU A 81 -2.29 -10.15 0.39
CA GLU A 81 -3.20 -11.12 -0.24
C GLU A 81 -4.31 -10.43 -1.03
N LYS A 82 -4.86 -9.34 -0.47
CA LYS A 82 -5.85 -8.51 -1.16
C LYS A 82 -5.27 -7.80 -2.37
N LEU A 83 -4.04 -7.30 -2.30
CA LEU A 83 -3.39 -6.67 -3.46
C LEU A 83 -3.01 -7.69 -4.53
N ALA A 84 -2.66 -8.92 -4.14
CA ALA A 84 -2.23 -9.97 -5.07
C ALA A 84 -3.36 -10.49 -5.96
N SER A 85 -4.63 -10.18 -5.66
CA SER A 85 -5.78 -10.48 -6.51
C SER A 85 -6.09 -9.39 -7.55
N LEU A 86 -5.40 -8.25 -7.52
CA LEU A 86 -5.57 -7.15 -8.47
C LEU A 86 -4.73 -7.38 -9.73
N ASP A 87 -5.16 -6.80 -10.84
CA ASP A 87 -4.39 -6.72 -12.07
C ASP A 87 -3.61 -5.40 -12.12
N VAL A 88 -2.38 -5.44 -11.61
CA VAL A 88 -1.50 -4.25 -11.51
C VAL A 88 -0.36 -4.36 -12.51
N GLU A 89 -0.22 -3.34 -13.34
CA GLU A 89 0.87 -3.18 -14.29
C GLU A 89 2.00 -2.34 -13.67
N ASN A 90 1.66 -1.20 -13.07
CA ASN A 90 2.63 -0.24 -12.53
C ASN A 90 2.43 0.01 -11.03
N ILE A 91 3.53 0.08 -10.27
CA ILE A 91 3.50 0.39 -8.83
C ILE A 91 4.33 1.64 -8.57
N TYR A 92 3.72 2.59 -7.84
CA TYR A 92 4.33 3.80 -7.35
C TYR A 92 4.47 3.71 -5.83
N PRO A 93 5.62 3.22 -5.32
CA PRO A 93 5.82 2.98 -3.91
C PRO A 93 6.15 4.24 -3.12
N GLY A 94 6.02 4.17 -1.79
CA GLY A 94 6.49 5.21 -0.86
C GLY A 94 8.03 5.33 -0.82
N HIS A 95 8.73 4.24 -1.13
CA HIS A 95 10.19 4.18 -1.17
C HIS A 95 10.72 3.32 -2.32
N GLY A 96 11.93 3.66 -2.79
CA GLY A 96 12.62 2.92 -3.83
C GLY A 96 12.12 3.27 -5.24
N GLU A 97 12.37 2.38 -6.18
CA GLU A 97 12.06 2.58 -7.59
C GLU A 97 10.61 2.23 -7.94
N VAL A 98 10.06 2.95 -8.91
CA VAL A 98 8.78 2.64 -9.54
C VAL A 98 8.89 1.31 -10.29
N VAL A 99 7.86 0.48 -10.22
CA VAL A 99 7.74 -0.75 -11.02
C VAL A 99 6.93 -0.45 -12.26
N ILE A 100 7.46 -0.80 -13.44
CA ILE A 100 6.77 -0.63 -14.72
C ILE A 100 6.54 -1.99 -15.38
N GLY A 101 5.29 -2.28 -15.78
CA GLY A 101 4.91 -3.49 -16.52
C GLY A 101 4.86 -4.80 -15.73
N MET A 102 5.29 -4.81 -14.46
CA MET A 102 5.42 -6.03 -13.64
C MET A 102 4.83 -5.92 -12.23
N GLY A 103 3.91 -4.98 -12.00
CA GLY A 103 3.34 -4.70 -10.68
C GLY A 103 2.81 -5.95 -9.96
N SER A 104 1.96 -6.73 -10.63
CA SER A 104 1.39 -7.97 -10.09
C SER A 104 2.46 -8.97 -9.63
N SER A 105 3.58 -9.07 -10.35
CA SER A 105 4.69 -9.96 -9.98
C SER A 105 5.40 -9.48 -8.72
N HIS A 106 5.59 -8.17 -8.57
CA HIS A 106 6.21 -7.59 -7.39
C HIS A 106 5.34 -7.72 -6.14
N ILE A 107 4.01 -7.58 -6.27
CA ILE A 107 3.07 -7.81 -5.17
C ILE A 107 3.11 -9.28 -4.73
N LYS A 108 3.09 -10.22 -5.67
CA LYS A 108 3.18 -11.65 -5.36
C LYS A 108 4.52 -12.01 -4.69
N LEU A 109 5.62 -11.40 -5.15
CA LEU A 109 6.93 -11.58 -4.53
C LEU A 109 6.96 -11.00 -3.10
N ALA A 110 6.38 -9.83 -2.87
CA ALA A 110 6.25 -9.24 -1.53
C ALA A 110 5.46 -10.17 -0.59
N LEU A 111 4.34 -10.71 -1.06
CA LEU A 111 3.53 -11.69 -0.31
C LEU A 111 4.33 -12.95 0.03
N GLN A 112 5.08 -13.50 -0.93
CA GLN A 112 5.94 -14.67 -0.71
C GLN A 112 7.06 -14.36 0.31
N ASN A 113 7.75 -13.23 0.15
CA ASN A 113 8.82 -12.81 1.04
C ASN A 113 8.32 -12.64 2.48
N LEU A 114 7.16 -12.00 2.68
CA LEU A 114 6.60 -11.84 4.02
C LEU A 114 6.26 -13.19 4.65
N ARG A 115 5.66 -14.13 3.90
CA ARG A 115 5.35 -15.48 4.39
C ARG A 115 6.58 -16.27 4.85
N LEU A 116 7.77 -15.93 4.36
CA LEU A 116 9.02 -16.56 4.81
C LEU A 116 9.56 -15.96 6.12
N LEU A 117 9.05 -14.80 6.54
CA LEU A 117 9.54 -14.07 7.72
C LEU A 117 8.64 -14.22 8.95
N ILE A 118 7.43 -14.75 8.81
CA ILE A 118 6.40 -14.81 9.87
C ILE A 118 5.95 -16.23 10.16
#